data_AF-A0A2D5BTE1-F1
#
_entry.id   AF-A0A2D5BTE1-F1
#
_cell.length_a   1.000
_cell.length_b   1.000
_cell.length_c   1.000
_cell.angle_alpha   90.00
_cell.angle_beta   90.00
_cell.angle_gamma   90.00
#
_symmetry.space_group_name_H-M   'P 1'
#
loop_
_entity.id
_entity.type
_entity.pdbx_description
1 polymer ?
#
loop_
_entity_poly.entity_id
_entity_poly.type
_entity_poly.pdbx_seq_one_letter_code
_entity_poly.pdbx_strand_id
1 'polypeptide(L)'
;MAQAMGARDQTDERGEVHMGLRSGTNVQSLTAQRNLSRAPTALKGNFARLSTGRRIASAADDAAGLAISAPLNAPVRSVDAAAGDANDGISLVQTAQGGLSEIESALVRLRELAVQLCPWLIRPT
;
A
#
# COMPACT_ATOMS: atom_id res chain seq x y z
N MET A 1 78.34 -47.47 -42.65
CA MET A 1 78.44 -48.38 -41.49
C MET A 1 78.15 -47.55 -40.25
N ALA A 2 77.04 -47.70 -39.53
CA ALA A 2 75.79 -48.42 -39.72
C ALA A 2 74.81 -47.83 -38.69
N GLN A 3 73.52 -47.78 -39.05
CA GLN A 3 72.35 -48.15 -38.24
C GLN A 3 72.44 -47.97 -36.71
N ALA A 4 71.49 -47.35 -36.00
CA ALA A 4 70.06 -47.52 -36.17
C ALA A 4 69.27 -46.38 -35.51
N MET A 5 68.45 -45.74 -36.32
CA MET A 5 67.17 -45.14 -35.95
C MET A 5 66.21 -46.30 -35.62
N GLY A 6 65.63 -46.32 -34.41
CA GLY A 6 64.79 -47.43 -33.97
C GLY A 6 64.20 -47.27 -32.57
N ALA A 7 63.09 -46.53 -32.50
CA ALA A 7 61.95 -46.83 -31.63
C ALA A 7 62.23 -47.06 -30.13
N ARG A 8 62.49 -45.97 -29.39
CA ARG A 8 62.03 -45.86 -28.01
C ARG A 8 61.11 -44.65 -27.88
N ASP A 9 59.89 -44.88 -28.36
CA ASP A 9 58.67 -44.54 -27.64
C ASP A 9 58.69 -43.16 -26.95
N GLN A 10 58.60 -42.13 -27.78
CA GLN A 10 58.21 -40.78 -27.38
C GLN A 10 56.71 -40.57 -27.64
N THR A 11 55.88 -41.60 -27.44
CA THR A 11 54.43 -41.47 -27.46
C THR A 11 53.88 -41.39 -26.04
N ASP A 12 53.70 -40.15 -25.60
CA ASP A 12 52.44 -39.72 -25.00
C ASP A 12 52.03 -40.28 -23.63
N GLU A 13 52.81 -39.96 -22.59
CA GLU A 13 52.30 -39.99 -21.19
C GLU A 13 52.37 -38.61 -20.50
N ARG A 14 52.50 -37.54 -21.29
CA ARG A 14 52.38 -36.14 -20.82
C ARG A 14 51.25 -35.44 -21.57
N GLY A 15 50.05 -36.01 -21.49
CA GLY A 15 48.95 -35.62 -22.35
C GLY A 15 47.58 -35.57 -21.72
N GLU A 16 47.33 -36.20 -20.58
CA GLU A 16 46.12 -35.89 -19.80
C GLU A 16 46.34 -34.59 -19.03
N VAL A 17 46.39 -33.49 -19.78
CA VAL A 17 45.89 -32.23 -19.24
C VAL A 17 44.41 -32.50 -19.00
N HIS A 18 44.12 -32.94 -17.78
CA HIS A 18 42.80 -32.98 -17.17
C HIS A 18 42.32 -31.53 -17.05
N MET A 19 42.12 -30.87 -18.20
CA MET A 19 41.53 -29.55 -18.33
C MET A 19 40.02 -29.73 -18.31
N GLY A 20 39.54 -30.18 -17.17
CA GLY A 20 38.13 -30.31 -16.87
C GLY A 20 38.00 -30.34 -15.37
N LEU A 21 37.65 -29.18 -14.79
CA LEU A 21 37.40 -28.94 -13.36
C LEU A 21 38.64 -28.51 -12.55
N ARG A 22 38.81 -27.18 -12.46
CA ARG A 22 39.66 -26.52 -11.48
C ARG A 22 39.34 -27.03 -10.07
N SER A 23 40.19 -27.92 -9.53
CA SER A 23 40.20 -28.32 -8.13
C SER A 23 40.50 -27.10 -7.26
N GLY A 24 39.45 -26.40 -6.81
CA GLY A 24 39.54 -25.18 -5.99
C GLY A 24 38.50 -24.11 -6.30
N THR A 25 37.93 -24.07 -7.52
CA THR A 25 36.83 -23.14 -7.86
C THR A 25 35.79 -23.83 -8.74
N ASN A 26 34.77 -24.42 -8.10
CA ASN A 26 33.62 -24.95 -8.81
C ASN A 26 32.75 -23.79 -9.31
N VAL A 27 32.86 -23.47 -10.60
CA VAL A 27 32.13 -22.36 -11.25
C VAL A 27 30.62 -22.56 -11.21
N GLN A 28 30.14 -23.81 -11.28
CA GLN A 28 28.71 -24.14 -11.15
C GLN A 28 28.22 -23.87 -9.72
N SER A 29 28.97 -24.28 -8.70
CA SER A 29 28.68 -24.00 -7.29
C SER A 29 28.74 -22.50 -7.00
N LEU A 30 29.73 -21.78 -7.54
CA LEU A 30 29.84 -20.33 -7.38
C LEU A 30 28.66 -19.60 -8.05
N THR A 31 28.19 -20.07 -9.20
CA THR A 31 27.00 -19.51 -9.86
C THR A 31 25.73 -19.85 -9.09
N ALA A 32 25.60 -21.07 -8.58
CA ALA A 32 24.51 -21.48 -7.70
C ALA A 32 24.49 -20.65 -6.42
N GLN A 33 25.63 -20.38 -5.79
CA GLN A 33 25.76 -19.51 -4.62
C GLN A 33 25.39 -18.07 -4.94
N ARG A 34 25.83 -17.50 -6.08
CA ARG A 34 25.42 -16.15 -6.51
C ARG A 34 23.90 -16.06 -6.73
N ASN A 35 23.31 -17.06 -7.36
CA ASN A 35 21.85 -17.14 -7.56
C ASN A 35 21.13 -17.28 -6.22
N LEU A 36 21.66 -18.11 -5.32
CA LEU A 36 21.16 -18.28 -3.96
C LEU A 36 21.33 -17.02 -3.11
N SER A 37 22.33 -16.17 -3.33
CA SER A 37 22.44 -14.87 -2.65
C SER A 37 21.43 -13.85 -3.19
N ARG A 38 21.02 -13.97 -4.46
CA ARG A 38 20.02 -13.09 -5.09
C ARG A 38 18.58 -13.49 -4.76
N ALA A 39 18.29 -14.79 -4.65
CA ALA A 39 16.94 -15.30 -4.41
C ALA A 39 16.28 -14.78 -3.10
N PRO A 40 16.97 -14.70 -1.94
CA PRO A 40 16.43 -14.13 -0.71
C PRO A 40 16.11 -12.64 -0.84
N THR A 41 16.91 -11.89 -1.60
CA THR A 41 16.67 -10.45 -1.83
C THR A 41 15.41 -10.23 -2.66
N ALA A 42 15.25 -11.00 -3.73
CA ALA A 42 14.01 -10.98 -4.52
C ALA A 42 12.79 -11.44 -3.70
N LEU A 43 12.96 -12.47 -2.87
CA LEU A 43 11.91 -12.97 -1.98
C LEU A 43 11.48 -11.91 -0.95
N LYS A 44 12.41 -11.19 -0.34
CA LYS A 44 12.12 -10.08 0.59
C LYS A 44 11.33 -8.96 -0.10
N GLY A 45 11.68 -8.61 -1.34
CA GLY A 45 10.93 -7.64 -2.13
C GLY A 45 9.49 -8.10 -2.41
N ASN A 46 9.32 -9.36 -2.81
CA ASN A 46 7.99 -9.96 -3.01
C ASN A 46 7.17 -10.01 -1.73
N PHE A 47 7.79 -10.34 -0.59
CA PHE A 47 7.12 -10.36 0.71
C PHE A 47 6.67 -8.95 1.12
N ALA A 48 7.48 -7.91 0.89
CA ALA A 48 7.10 -6.53 1.16
C ALA A 48 5.92 -6.07 0.28
N ARG A 49 5.91 -6.42 -1.00
CA ARG A 49 4.79 -6.12 -1.92
C ARG A 49 3.52 -6.88 -1.53
N LEU A 50 3.65 -8.15 -1.13
CA LEU A 50 2.53 -8.95 -0.63
C LEU A 50 1.96 -8.37 0.68
N SER A 51 2.82 -8.04 1.64
CA SER A 51 2.42 -7.48 2.94
C SER A 51 1.79 -6.10 2.84
N THR A 52 2.20 -5.30 1.85
CA THR A 52 1.64 -3.95 1.64
C THR A 52 0.46 -3.95 0.66
N GLY A 53 0.27 -5.04 -0.09
CA GLY A 53 -0.66 -5.11 -1.22
C GLY A 53 -0.32 -4.17 -2.38
N ARG A 54 0.82 -3.47 -2.32
CA ARG A 54 1.23 -2.47 -3.31
C ARG A 54 2.33 -3.04 -4.18
N ARG A 55 2.16 -2.91 -5.51
CA ARG A 55 3.21 -3.28 -6.47
C ARG A 55 4.50 -2.48 -6.25
N ILE A 56 4.36 -1.22 -5.84
CA ILE A 56 5.47 -0.33 -5.48
C ILE A 56 5.45 -0.17 -3.96
N ALA A 57 6.35 -0.89 -3.29
CA ALA A 57 6.45 -0.88 -1.83
C ALA A 57 7.43 0.19 -1.32
N SER A 58 8.40 0.64 -2.13
CA SER A 58 9.43 1.62 -1.74
C SER A 58 9.81 2.57 -2.88
N ALA A 59 10.18 3.80 -2.55
CA ALA A 59 10.72 4.78 -3.48
C ALA A 59 12.04 4.32 -4.14
N ALA A 60 12.77 3.41 -3.48
CA ALA A 60 13.99 2.83 -4.01
C ALA A 60 13.74 1.80 -5.14
N ASP A 61 12.53 1.23 -5.20
CA ASP A 61 12.12 0.23 -6.19
C ASP A 61 11.51 0.90 -7.43
N ASP A 62 10.72 1.97 -7.25
CA ASP A 62 10.19 2.79 -8.34
C ASP A 62 9.84 4.21 -7.86
N ALA A 63 10.78 5.14 -7.98
CA ALA A 63 10.60 6.54 -7.57
C ALA A 63 9.55 7.28 -8.42
N ALA A 64 9.49 7.00 -9.73
CA ALA A 64 8.57 7.64 -10.65
C ALA A 64 7.12 7.16 -10.43
N GLY A 65 6.91 5.86 -10.28
CA GLY A 65 5.61 5.28 -9.98
C GLY A 65 5.11 5.63 -8.58
N LEU A 66 6.00 5.76 -7.59
CA LEU A 66 5.63 6.30 -6.28
C LEU A 66 5.25 7.79 -6.37
N ALA A 67 6.01 8.59 -7.11
CA ALA A 67 5.73 10.02 -7.29
C ALA A 67 4.39 10.30 -7.99
N ILE A 68 3.97 9.43 -8.91
CA ILE A 68 2.65 9.52 -9.56
C ILE A 68 1.54 9.01 -8.62
N SER A 69 1.76 7.90 -7.92
CA SER A 69 0.71 7.28 -7.09
C SER A 69 0.49 7.97 -5.73
N ALA A 70 1.50 8.62 -5.17
CA ALA A 70 1.38 9.36 -3.91
C ALA A 70 0.33 10.49 -3.95
N PRO A 71 0.35 11.42 -4.93
CA PRO A 71 -0.66 12.47 -5.01
C PRO A 71 -2.05 11.94 -5.33
N LEU A 72 -2.19 10.81 -6.04
CA LEU A 72 -3.50 10.19 -6.30
C LEU A 72 -4.19 9.65 -5.04
N ASN A 73 -3.43 9.33 -3.98
CA ASN A 73 -4.00 8.91 -2.69
C ASN A 73 -4.50 10.09 -1.84
N ALA A 74 -4.05 11.32 -2.12
CA ALA A 74 -4.44 12.49 -1.34
C ALA A 74 -5.94 12.86 -1.54
N PRO A 75 -6.49 12.90 -2.77
CA PRO A 75 -7.91 13.10 -3.00
C PRO A 75 -8.79 12.05 -2.30
N VAL A 76 -8.39 10.78 -2.33
CA VAL A 76 -9.15 9.70 -1.67
C VAL A 76 -9.33 9.99 -0.18
N ARG A 77 -8.23 10.29 0.52
CA ARG A 77 -8.28 10.64 1.95
C ARG A 77 -9.07 11.91 2.21
N SER A 78 -8.99 12.90 1.33
CA SER A 78 -9.77 14.13 1.46
C SER A 78 -11.27 13.90 1.27
N VAL A 79 -11.67 13.01 0.37
CA VAL A 79 -13.08 12.65 0.15
C VAL A 79 -13.62 11.89 1.35
N ASP A 80 -12.84 10.97 1.93
CA ASP A 80 -13.23 10.27 3.17
C ASP A 80 -13.45 11.25 4.32
N ALA A 81 -12.57 12.24 4.49
CA ALA A 81 -12.74 13.30 5.48
C ALA A 81 -13.97 14.18 5.18
N ALA A 82 -14.14 14.63 3.93
CA ALA A 82 -15.28 15.44 3.52
C ALA A 82 -16.63 14.72 3.70
N ALA A 83 -16.66 13.39 3.54
CA ALA A 83 -17.84 12.58 3.83
C ALA A 83 -18.16 12.55 5.33
N GLY A 84 -17.14 12.47 6.20
CA GLY A 84 -17.29 12.65 7.64
C GLY A 84 -17.86 14.02 8.00
N ASP A 85 -17.24 15.09 7.49
CA ASP A 85 -17.67 16.47 7.72
C ASP A 85 -19.12 16.72 7.25
N ALA A 86 -19.52 16.11 6.12
CA ALA A 86 -20.89 16.20 5.62
C ALA A 86 -21.90 15.53 6.58
N ASN A 87 -21.55 14.37 7.14
CA ASN A 87 -22.40 13.68 8.13
C ASN A 87 -22.51 14.48 9.44
N ASP A 88 -21.42 15.13 9.87
CA ASP A 88 -21.44 16.02 11.02
C ASP A 88 -22.32 17.25 10.75
N GLY A 89 -22.22 17.84 9.55
CA GLY A 89 -23.09 18.91 9.10
C GLY A 89 -24.57 18.52 9.09
N ILE A 90 -24.90 17.32 8.63
CA ILE A 90 -26.26 16.77 8.70
C ILE A 90 -26.73 16.66 10.15
N SER A 91 -25.89 16.15 11.04
CA SER A 91 -26.21 15.98 12.46
C SER A 91 -26.46 17.33 13.16
N LEU A 92 -25.68 18.36 12.81
CA LEU A 92 -25.89 19.73 13.28
C LEU A 92 -27.22 20.30 12.78
N VAL A 93 -27.53 20.13 11.49
CA VAL A 93 -28.80 20.59 10.91
C VAL A 93 -29.99 19.88 11.55
N GLN A 94 -29.90 18.56 11.80
CA GLN A 94 -30.95 17.81 12.49
C GLN A 94 -31.18 18.31 13.92
N THR A 95 -30.10 18.62 14.64
CA THR A 95 -30.20 19.20 15.99
C THR A 95 -30.84 20.59 15.94
N ALA A 96 -30.47 21.42 14.97
CA ALA A 96 -31.09 22.73 14.76
C ALA A 96 -32.58 22.60 14.38
N GLN A 97 -32.94 21.65 13.52
CA GLN A 97 -34.33 21.35 13.16
C GLN A 97 -35.16 20.92 14.38
N GLY A 98 -34.61 20.08 15.26
CA GLY A 98 -35.26 19.69 16.51
C GLY A 98 -35.50 20.89 17.43
N GLY A 99 -34.50 21.76 17.58
CA GLY A 99 -34.64 23.00 18.35
C GLY A 99 -35.68 23.97 17.77
N LEU A 100 -35.70 24.14 16.44
CA LEU A 100 -36.69 24.97 15.75
C LEU A 100 -38.11 24.42 15.92
N SER A 101 -38.29 23.10 15.88
CA SER A 101 -39.58 22.46 16.13
C SER A 101 -40.11 22.76 17.54
N GLU A 102 -39.22 22.82 18.54
CA GLU A 102 -39.60 23.19 19.91
C GLU A 102 -39.99 24.67 20.01
N ILE A 103 -39.25 25.56 19.33
CA ILE A 103 -39.58 27.00 19.25
C ILE A 103 -40.94 27.20 18.59
N GLU A 104 -41.22 26.50 17.49
CA GLU A 104 -42.52 26.56 16.82
C GLU A 104 -43.67 26.15 17.75
N SER A 105 -43.52 25.02 18.46
CA SER A 105 -44.48 24.56 19.47
C SER A 105 -44.71 25.61 20.57
N ALA A 106 -43.63 26.22 21.07
CA ALA A 106 -43.72 27.28 22.07
C ALA A 106 -44.47 28.51 21.55
N LEU A 107 -44.23 28.94 20.31
CA LEU A 107 -44.93 30.06 19.69
C LEU A 107 -46.43 29.79 19.52
N VAL A 108 -46.80 28.58 19.08
CA VAL A 108 -48.21 28.17 19.00
C VAL A 108 -48.86 28.21 20.39
N ARG A 109 -48.15 27.73 21.41
CA ARG A 109 -48.66 27.78 22.79
C ARG A 109 -48.78 29.20 23.34
N LEU A 110 -47.84 30.09 23.03
CA LEU A 110 -47.93 31.51 23.38
C LEU A 110 -49.14 32.18 22.70
N ARG A 111 -49.39 31.86 21.42
CA ARG A 111 -50.57 32.34 20.70
C ARG A 111 -51.86 31.85 21.37
N GLU A 112 -51.91 30.57 21.71
CA GLU A 112 -53.07 29.99 22.41
C GLU A 112 -53.30 30.68 23.77
N LEU A 113 -52.24 30.90 24.55
CA LEU A 113 -52.32 31.64 25.83
C LEU A 113 -52.80 33.09 25.63
N ALA A 114 -52.32 33.79 24.60
CA ALA A 114 -52.77 35.16 24.30
C ALA A 114 -54.28 35.20 23.97
N VAL A 115 -54.77 34.22 23.19
CA VAL A 115 -56.20 34.07 22.89
C VAL A 115 -56.99 33.69 24.13
N GLN A 116 -56.46 32.87 25.03
CA GLN A 116 -57.08 32.48 26.31
C GLN A 116 -57.10 33.58 27.37
N LEU A 117 -56.26 34.61 27.26
CA LEU A 117 -56.28 35.79 28.14
C LEU A 117 -57.23 36.89 27.62
N CYS A 118 -57.45 36.96 26.30
CA CYS A 118 -58.45 37.82 25.66
C CYS A 118 -59.95 37.57 26.02
N PRO A 119 -60.43 36.42 26.56
CA PRO A 119 -61.83 36.19 26.89
C PRO A 119 -62.29 36.85 28.20
N TRP A 120 -61.37 37.45 28.98
CA TRP A 120 -61.73 38.17 30.22
C TRP A 120 -62.64 39.39 30.01
N LEU A 121 -62.92 39.76 28.74
CA LEU A 121 -63.90 40.78 28.38
C LEU A 121 -65.33 40.23 28.12
N ILE A 122 -65.56 38.91 28.17
CA ILE A 122 -66.85 38.28 27.79
C ILE A 122 -67.40 37.36 28.90
N ARG A 123 -67.18 37.70 30.18
CA ARG A 123 -68.00 37.15 31.27
C ARG A 123 -69.14 38.13 31.57
N PRO A 124 -70.39 37.87 31.15
CA PRO A 124 -71.53 38.58 31.70
C PRO A 124 -71.71 38.11 33.16
N THR A 125 -71.44 39.01 34.11
CA THR A 125 -72.06 38.96 35.44
C THR A 125 -73.52 39.36 35.34
#